data_AF-A0A0G1KC39-F1
#
_entry.id   AF-A0A0G1KC39-F1
#
_cell.length_a   1.000
_cell.length_b   1.000
_cell.length_c   1.000
_cell.angle_alpha   90.00
_cell.angle_beta   90.00
_cell.angle_gamma   90.00
#
_symmetry.space_group_name_H-M   'P 1'
#
loop_
_entity.id
_entity.type
_entity.pdbx_description
1 polymer ?
#
loop_
_entity_poly.entity_id
_entity_poly.type
_entity_poly.pdbx_seq_one_letter_code
_entity_poly.pdbx_strand_id
1 'polypeptide(L)'
;MDHVSATTNKTDFDRDSHEWLVVQRLMFPILKPHIDDLLGRDIQEPSDEEKERVKTAKELVAELMKLKKMELEGPAMIDTEAYGQKPKEHEGNGKINERKNQRQNQPRTPPPADAIGKRRRLKEFLDWAVRPMDEAIRSVIEEKEGKKILVINNLFPGFKAAKGHTLYLIETAAIQLSKPDKDEKATVEEYVESFDSLYSFFCTHLDSAKETLQKRKTKIKA
;
A
#
# COMPACT_ATOMS: atom_id res chain seq x y z
N MET A 1 -36.51 -0.61 -31.48
CA MET A 1 -36.39 -2.06 -31.75
C MET A 1 -37.58 -2.37 -32.61
N ASP A 2 -37.48 -1.97 -33.88
CA ASP A 2 -38.66 -1.82 -34.75
C ASP A 2 -38.90 -3.09 -35.59
N HIS A 3 -38.08 -4.11 -35.33
CA HIS A 3 -37.99 -5.35 -36.10
C HIS A 3 -38.47 -6.58 -35.33
N VAL A 4 -38.92 -6.45 -34.07
CA VAL A 4 -39.50 -7.56 -33.31
C VAL A 4 -40.90 -7.19 -32.86
N SER A 5 -41.88 -8.03 -33.16
CA SER A 5 -43.27 -7.85 -32.74
C SER A 5 -43.41 -7.98 -31.23
N ALA A 6 -44.11 -7.04 -30.60
CA ALA A 6 -44.54 -7.16 -29.22
C ALA A 6 -45.73 -8.12 -29.11
N THR A 7 -45.85 -8.81 -27.97
CA THR A 7 -47.04 -9.60 -27.64
C THR A 7 -48.28 -8.71 -27.54
N THR A 8 -49.47 -9.31 -27.61
CA THR A 8 -50.75 -8.57 -27.68
C THR A 8 -50.99 -7.64 -26.49
N ASN A 9 -50.48 -8.02 -25.32
CA ASN A 9 -50.53 -7.22 -24.09
C ASN A 9 -49.36 -6.21 -23.94
N LYS A 10 -48.44 -6.17 -24.91
CA LYS A 10 -47.25 -5.29 -24.95
C LYS A 10 -46.32 -5.42 -23.74
N THR A 11 -46.34 -6.55 -23.04
CA THR A 11 -45.47 -6.78 -21.88
C THR A 11 -44.18 -7.50 -22.25
N ASP A 12 -44.12 -8.13 -23.42
CA ASP A 12 -42.95 -8.87 -23.89
C ASP A 12 -42.87 -8.82 -25.43
N PHE A 13 -41.78 -9.36 -25.97
CA PHE A 13 -41.63 -9.61 -27.39
C PHE A 13 -42.04 -11.04 -27.74
N ASP A 14 -42.44 -11.25 -28.98
CA ASP A 14 -42.66 -12.59 -29.51
C ASP A 14 -41.32 -13.33 -29.62
N ARG A 15 -41.05 -14.21 -28.64
CA ARG A 15 -39.75 -14.90 -28.52
C ARG A 15 -39.59 -16.06 -29.51
N ASP A 16 -40.67 -16.49 -30.14
CA ASP A 16 -40.64 -17.58 -31.12
C ASP A 16 -40.52 -17.03 -32.56
N SER A 17 -40.55 -15.70 -32.72
CA SER A 17 -40.39 -15.03 -34.00
C SER A 17 -38.99 -15.22 -34.58
N HIS A 18 -38.89 -15.26 -35.90
CA HIS A 18 -37.60 -15.40 -36.59
C HIS A 18 -36.66 -14.23 -36.29
N GLU A 19 -37.22 -13.03 -36.19
CA GLU A 19 -36.50 -11.79 -35.89
C GLU A 19 -35.94 -11.82 -34.47
N TRP A 20 -36.69 -12.34 -33.49
CA TRP A 20 -36.18 -12.54 -32.13
C TRP A 20 -35.03 -13.55 -32.09
N LEU A 21 -35.13 -14.67 -32.81
CA LEU A 21 -34.05 -15.66 -32.89
C LEU A 21 -32.77 -15.07 -33.52
N VAL A 22 -32.92 -14.20 -34.53
CA VAL A 22 -31.78 -13.47 -35.12
C VAL A 22 -31.16 -12.51 -34.11
N VAL A 23 -31.98 -11.73 -33.40
CA VAL A 23 -31.51 -10.82 -32.34
C VAL A 23 -30.80 -11.59 -31.24
N GLN A 24 -31.37 -12.69 -30.75
CA GLN A 24 -30.78 -13.54 -29.72
C GLN A 24 -29.44 -14.13 -30.18
N ARG A 25 -29.36 -14.61 -31.43
CA ARG A 25 -28.13 -15.16 -32.01
C ARG A 25 -27.02 -14.11 -32.12
N LEU A 26 -27.34 -12.85 -32.35
CA LEU A 26 -26.38 -11.76 -32.43
C LEU A 26 -26.02 -11.18 -31.05
N MET A 27 -27.00 -11.05 -30.16
CA MET A 27 -26.81 -10.53 -28.81
C MET A 27 -26.04 -11.50 -27.94
N PHE A 28 -26.28 -12.81 -28.06
CA PHE A 28 -25.66 -13.79 -27.18
C PHE A 28 -24.12 -13.77 -27.26
N PRO A 29 -23.46 -13.79 -28.43
CA PRO A 29 -22.00 -13.65 -28.51
C PRO A 29 -21.45 -12.33 -27.94
N ILE A 30 -22.22 -11.23 -28.05
CA ILE A 30 -21.83 -9.92 -27.52
C ILE A 30 -21.91 -9.92 -25.99
N LEU A 31 -23.00 -10.46 -25.44
CA LEU A 31 -23.25 -10.48 -24.00
C LEU A 31 -22.52 -11.60 -23.28
N LYS A 32 -22.26 -12.72 -23.95
CA LYS A 32 -21.60 -13.90 -23.39
C LYS A 32 -20.29 -13.58 -22.66
N PRO A 33 -19.31 -12.85 -23.20
CA PRO A 33 -18.09 -12.54 -22.46
C PRO A 33 -18.35 -11.74 -21.19
N HIS A 34 -19.37 -10.87 -21.17
CA HIS A 34 -19.76 -10.15 -19.97
C HIS A 34 -20.48 -11.05 -18.97
N ILE A 35 -21.36 -11.93 -19.43
CA ILE A 35 -22.04 -12.92 -18.58
C ILE A 35 -21.02 -13.90 -17.99
N ASP A 36 -20.08 -14.38 -18.80
CA ASP A 36 -19.00 -15.26 -18.35
C ASP A 36 -18.05 -14.54 -17.39
N ASP A 37 -17.80 -13.24 -17.59
CA ASP A 37 -17.07 -12.41 -16.62
C ASP A 37 -17.85 -12.23 -15.31
N LEU A 38 -19.17 -12.00 -15.38
CA LEU A 38 -20.07 -11.89 -14.23
C LEU A 38 -20.23 -13.20 -13.44
N LEU A 39 -20.32 -14.33 -14.15
CA LEU A 39 -20.46 -15.68 -13.58
C LEU A 39 -19.10 -16.25 -13.14
N GLY A 40 -18.02 -15.87 -13.83
CA GLY A 40 -16.64 -16.17 -13.47
C GLY A 40 -16.10 -15.36 -12.29
N ARG A 41 -16.94 -14.49 -11.70
CA ARG A 41 -16.73 -13.84 -10.39
C ARG A 41 -16.82 -14.80 -9.22
N ASP A 42 -16.47 -16.07 -9.41
CA ASP A 42 -16.09 -16.88 -8.27
C ASP A 42 -14.98 -16.13 -7.56
N ILE A 43 -15.17 -15.92 -6.27
CA ILE A 43 -14.21 -15.30 -5.37
C ILE A 43 -12.99 -16.22 -5.37
N GLN A 44 -12.09 -16.01 -6.33
CA GLN A 44 -10.88 -16.81 -6.45
C GLN A 44 -9.97 -16.42 -5.29
N GLU A 45 -9.78 -17.36 -4.38
CA GLU A 45 -8.75 -17.22 -3.37
C GLU A 45 -7.39 -17.06 -4.05
N PRO A 46 -6.52 -16.19 -3.52
CA PRO A 46 -5.21 -15.99 -4.09
C PRO A 46 -4.41 -17.28 -4.08
N SER A 47 -3.72 -17.55 -5.19
CA SER A 47 -2.90 -18.76 -5.31
C SER A 47 -1.70 -18.69 -4.36
N ASP A 48 -1.10 -19.84 -4.05
CA ASP A 48 0.07 -19.87 -3.18
C ASP A 48 1.29 -19.16 -3.78
N GLU A 49 1.40 -19.16 -5.12
CA GLU A 49 2.39 -18.35 -5.83
C GLU A 49 2.17 -16.84 -5.62
N GLU A 50 0.92 -16.39 -5.64
CA GLU A 50 0.58 -14.98 -5.38
C GLU A 50 0.92 -14.59 -3.95
N LYS A 51 0.61 -15.44 -2.98
CA LYS A 51 0.97 -15.22 -1.57
C LYS A 51 2.49 -15.11 -1.40
N GLU A 52 3.26 -16.00 -2.03
CA GLU A 52 4.74 -15.96 -1.99
C GLU A 52 5.32 -14.72 -2.71
N ARG A 53 4.73 -14.29 -3.84
CA ARG A 53 5.11 -13.03 -4.49
C ARG A 53 4.90 -11.83 -3.56
N VAL A 54 3.76 -11.77 -2.89
CA VAL A 54 3.45 -10.68 -1.94
C VAL A 54 4.35 -10.70 -0.71
N LYS A 55 4.66 -11.89 -0.18
CA LYS A 55 5.65 -12.05 0.90
C LYS A 55 7.04 -11.58 0.47
N THR A 56 7.47 -11.91 -0.74
CA THR A 56 8.76 -11.46 -1.29
C THR A 56 8.79 -9.94 -1.49
N ALA A 57 7.69 -9.36 -1.99
CA ALA A 57 7.55 -7.91 -2.14
C ALA A 57 7.54 -7.19 -0.78
N LYS A 58 6.90 -7.77 0.23
CA LYS A 58 6.94 -7.30 1.62
C LYS A 58 8.39 -7.26 2.14
N GLU A 59 9.15 -8.34 1.99
CA GLU A 59 10.57 -8.38 2.37
C GLU A 59 11.39 -7.28 1.66
N LEU A 60 11.14 -7.07 0.37
CA LEU A 60 11.81 -6.03 -0.42
C LEU A 60 11.50 -4.62 0.09
N VAL A 61 10.22 -4.30 0.31
CA VAL A 61 9.83 -2.99 0.84
C VAL A 61 10.37 -2.79 2.26
N ALA A 62 10.46 -3.83 3.07
CA ALA A 62 11.08 -3.75 4.40
C ALA A 62 12.53 -3.27 4.32
N GLU A 63 13.31 -3.85 3.41
CA GLU A 63 14.71 -3.44 3.20
C GLU A 63 14.81 -2.04 2.59
N LEU A 64 13.96 -1.70 1.63
CA LEU A 64 13.91 -0.34 1.08
C LEU A 64 13.58 0.71 2.14
N MET A 65 12.64 0.42 3.04
CA MET A 65 12.29 1.32 4.14
C MET A 65 13.44 1.46 5.15
N LYS A 66 14.21 0.39 5.40
CA LYS A 66 15.44 0.47 6.21
C LYS A 66 16.49 1.36 5.54
N LEU A 67 16.71 1.20 4.24
CA LEU A 67 17.64 2.05 3.49
C LEU A 67 17.21 3.52 3.52
N LYS A 68 15.92 3.80 3.31
CA LYS A 68 15.37 5.15 3.41
C LYS A 68 15.52 5.75 4.81
N LYS A 69 15.32 4.93 5.85
CA LYS A 69 15.54 5.34 7.24
C LYS A 69 17.01 5.70 7.49
N MET A 70 17.95 4.88 6.99
CA MET A 70 19.39 5.18 7.08
C MET A 70 19.79 6.45 6.31
N GLU A 71 19.17 6.72 5.16
CA GLU A 71 19.40 7.96 4.40
C GLU A 71 18.89 9.20 5.17
N LEU A 72 17.73 9.09 5.81
CA LEU A 72 17.12 10.17 6.59
C LEU A 72 17.84 10.43 7.93
N GLU A 73 18.30 9.39 8.62
CA GLU A 73 18.91 9.48 9.95
C GLU A 73 20.44 9.57 9.90
N GLY A 74 21.06 9.23 8.77
CA GLY A 74 22.50 9.10 8.60
C GLY A 74 23.03 7.74 9.12
N PRO A 75 24.30 7.38 8.84
CA PRO A 75 24.89 6.08 9.22
C PRO A 75 25.08 5.87 10.73
N ALA A 76 24.53 6.73 11.59
CA ALA A 76 24.65 6.65 13.03
C ALA A 76 23.26 6.53 13.67
N MET A 77 23.10 5.47 14.48
CA MET A 77 22.04 5.20 15.46
C MET A 77 20.89 4.28 15.00
N ILE A 78 21.13 2.96 15.13
CA ILE A 78 20.09 1.92 15.11
C ILE A 78 19.31 1.86 16.45
N ASP A 79 19.79 2.52 17.51
CA ASP A 79 19.05 2.70 18.75
C ASP A 79 19.24 4.13 19.23
N THR A 80 18.23 4.98 19.06
CA THR A 80 17.77 5.96 20.06
C THR A 80 16.65 6.81 19.49
N GLU A 81 15.66 7.01 20.35
CA GLU A 81 14.54 7.90 20.16
C GLU A 81 15.00 9.33 19.78
N ALA A 82 14.27 9.93 18.85
CA ALA A 82 14.17 11.37 18.64
C ALA A 82 15.45 12.14 18.27
N TYR A 83 15.67 12.31 16.96
CA TYR A 83 16.52 13.39 16.43
C TYR A 83 16.10 14.76 16.99
N GLY A 84 17.05 15.54 17.51
CA GLY A 84 16.86 16.88 18.10
C GLY A 84 17.23 16.99 19.59
N GLN A 85 17.43 15.87 20.28
CA GLN A 85 18.00 15.88 21.62
C GLN A 85 19.52 15.69 21.53
N LYS A 86 20.26 16.55 22.24
CA LYS A 86 21.70 16.36 22.46
C LYS A 86 21.87 14.97 23.10
N PRO A 87 22.77 14.10 22.61
CA PRO A 87 23.00 12.80 23.22
C PRO A 87 23.26 12.99 24.72
N LYS A 88 22.62 12.15 25.55
CA LYS A 88 22.78 12.19 27.01
C LYS A 88 24.27 12.00 27.29
N GLU A 89 24.93 13.07 27.77
CA GLU A 89 26.34 13.00 28.16
C GLU A 89 26.47 11.82 29.14
N HIS A 90 27.34 10.87 28.79
CA HIS A 90 27.57 9.69 29.61
C HIS A 90 28.12 10.20 30.95
N GLU A 91 27.33 10.10 32.02
CA GLU A 91 27.78 10.40 33.37
C GLU A 91 28.87 9.38 33.72
N GLY A 92 30.11 9.72 33.40
CA GLY A 92 31.26 9.13 34.06
C GLY A 92 31.07 9.34 35.56
N ASN A 93 31.16 8.24 36.32
CA ASN A 93 31.06 8.17 37.78
C ASN A 93 31.60 9.43 38.48
N GLY A 94 30.69 10.38 38.74
CA GLY A 94 30.97 11.65 39.37
C GLY A 94 29.89 11.89 40.41
N LYS A 95 30.24 11.57 41.66
CA LYS A 95 29.46 11.73 42.91
C LYS A 95 28.23 12.65 42.78
N ILE A 96 27.06 12.03 42.96
CA ILE A 96 25.76 12.69 43.12
C ILE A 96 25.86 13.69 44.27
N ASN A 97 25.84 14.98 43.93
CA ASN A 97 25.47 16.03 44.87
C ASN A 97 24.12 16.59 44.44
N GLU A 98 23.16 16.43 45.33
CA GLU A 98 21.80 16.91 45.26
C GLU A 98 21.74 18.37 44.81
N ARG A 99 21.13 18.62 43.66
CA ARG A 99 20.55 19.93 43.34
C ARG A 99 19.14 19.73 42.83
N LYS A 100 18.19 19.76 43.77
CA LYS A 100 16.82 20.16 43.50
C LYS A 100 16.86 21.55 42.87
N ASN A 101 16.63 21.64 41.57
CA ASN A 101 16.16 22.84 40.92
C ASN A 101 15.32 22.41 39.73
N GLN A 102 14.01 22.65 39.83
CA GLN A 102 13.05 22.57 38.75
C GLN A 102 13.53 23.47 37.60
N ARG A 103 14.22 22.91 36.62
CA ARG A 103 14.47 23.62 35.36
C ARG A 103 13.23 23.47 34.51
N GLN A 104 12.41 24.53 34.48
CA GLN A 104 11.51 24.76 33.36
C GLN A 104 12.38 24.92 32.12
N ASN A 105 12.59 23.82 31.39
CA ASN A 105 13.26 23.83 30.10
C ASN A 105 12.35 24.52 29.08
N GLN A 106 12.38 25.86 29.04
CA GLN A 106 11.83 26.59 27.91
C GLN A 106 12.89 26.63 26.79
N PRO A 107 12.54 26.30 25.54
CA PRO A 107 13.47 26.41 24.43
C PRO A 107 13.92 27.87 24.28
N ARG A 108 15.22 28.06 23.98
CA ARG A 108 15.88 29.37 23.89
C ARG A 108 15.34 30.28 22.78
N THR A 109 14.54 29.70 21.88
CA THR A 109 13.80 30.39 20.83
C THR A 109 12.41 29.78 20.80
N PRO A 110 11.33 30.54 21.09
CA PRO A 110 9.98 30.04 20.85
C PRO A 110 9.84 29.77 19.34
N PRO A 111 9.17 28.67 18.93
CA PRO A 111 8.83 28.49 17.53
C PRO A 111 8.01 29.70 17.06
N PRO A 112 8.15 30.14 15.79
CA PRO A 112 7.27 31.14 15.21
C PRO A 112 5.80 30.74 15.46
N ALA A 113 4.91 31.71 15.72
CA ALA A 113 3.51 31.42 16.09
C ALA A 113 2.78 30.54 15.07
N ASP A 114 3.19 30.60 13.79
CA ASP A 114 2.63 29.83 12.68
C ASP A 114 3.46 28.60 12.29
N ALA A 115 4.55 28.29 13.00
CA ALA A 115 5.41 27.16 12.68
C ALA A 115 4.79 25.84 13.14
N ILE A 116 3.94 25.27 12.29
CA ILE A 116 3.53 23.86 12.40
C ILE A 116 4.74 23.02 12.00
N GLY A 117 5.51 22.55 12.98
CA GLY A 117 6.57 21.57 12.77
C GLY A 117 5.99 20.25 12.25
N LYS A 118 5.77 20.15 10.93
CA LYS A 118 5.32 18.92 10.27
C LYS A 118 6.48 17.94 10.16
N ARG A 119 6.87 17.33 11.27
CA ARG A 119 7.85 16.25 11.25
C ARG A 119 7.17 14.99 10.69
N ARG A 120 7.25 14.81 9.37
CA ARG A 120 6.78 13.59 8.70
C ARG A 120 7.58 12.40 9.21
N ARG A 121 6.99 11.59 10.08
CA ARG A 121 7.60 10.34 10.53
C ARG A 121 7.43 9.32 9.41
N LEU A 122 8.49 8.57 9.12
CA LEU A 122 8.36 7.41 8.24
C LEU A 122 7.42 6.42 8.93
N LYS A 123 6.31 6.05 8.26
CA LYS A 123 5.34 5.12 8.85
C LYS A 123 5.99 3.78 9.17
N GLU A 124 5.58 3.18 10.28
CA GLU A 124 6.03 1.86 10.69
C GLU A 124 5.70 0.80 9.62
N PHE A 125 6.55 -0.22 9.54
CA PHE A 125 6.43 -1.27 8.54
C PHE A 125 5.19 -2.13 8.79
N LEU A 126 4.36 -2.28 7.74
CA LEU A 126 3.07 -2.97 7.78
C LEU A 126 3.22 -4.46 7.49
N ASP A 127 2.37 -5.30 8.08
CA ASP A 127 2.20 -6.68 7.60
C ASP A 127 1.41 -6.70 6.28
N TRP A 128 1.56 -7.70 5.43
CA TRP A 128 0.94 -7.75 4.10
C TRP A 128 0.11 -9.01 3.94
N ALA A 129 -1.08 -8.87 3.36
CA ALA A 129 -1.97 -9.97 3.03
C ALA A 129 -2.57 -9.79 1.64
N VAL A 130 -2.87 -10.89 0.95
CA VAL A 130 -3.63 -10.89 -0.30
C VAL A 130 -4.96 -11.55 -0.04
N ARG A 131 -6.03 -10.95 -0.53
CA ARG A 131 -7.36 -11.56 -0.48
C ARG A 131 -8.26 -10.94 -1.55
N PRO A 132 -9.34 -11.63 -1.94
CA PRO A 132 -10.34 -11.06 -2.81
C PRO A 132 -11.12 -9.97 -2.10
N MET A 133 -11.31 -8.86 -2.80
CA MET A 133 -12.12 -7.71 -2.39
C MET A 133 -12.88 -7.20 -3.63
N ASP A 134 -13.76 -6.20 -3.43
CA ASP A 134 -14.44 -5.53 -4.53
C ASP A 134 -13.45 -4.98 -5.57
N GLU A 135 -13.71 -5.20 -6.86
CA GLU A 135 -12.82 -4.83 -7.98
C GLU A 135 -12.58 -3.32 -8.08
N ALA A 136 -13.45 -2.50 -7.49
CA ALA A 136 -13.24 -1.06 -7.35
C ALA A 136 -12.08 -0.70 -6.39
N ILE A 137 -11.73 -1.62 -5.49
CA ILE A 137 -10.77 -1.39 -4.41
C ILE A 137 -9.44 -2.05 -4.77
N ARG A 138 -8.39 -1.23 -4.95
CA ARG A 138 -7.01 -1.72 -5.19
C ARG A 138 -6.39 -2.37 -3.95
N SER A 139 -6.40 -1.65 -2.84
CA SER A 139 -5.82 -2.10 -1.55
C SER A 139 -6.32 -1.26 -0.39
N VAL A 140 -6.28 -1.83 0.82
CA VAL A 140 -6.74 -1.20 2.07
C VAL A 140 -5.75 -1.51 3.19
N ILE A 141 -5.53 -0.56 4.10
CA ILE A 141 -4.86 -0.83 5.37
C ILE A 141 -5.93 -1.16 6.41
N GLU A 142 -5.88 -2.37 6.95
CA GLU A 142 -6.74 -2.81 8.05
C GLU A 142 -5.95 -2.84 9.35
N GLU A 143 -6.61 -2.56 10.46
CA GLU A 143 -6.04 -2.75 11.79
C GLU A 143 -6.63 -4.02 12.39
N LYS A 144 -5.80 -5.05 12.59
CA LYS A 144 -6.18 -6.32 13.23
C LYS A 144 -5.26 -6.55 14.43
N GLU A 145 -5.85 -6.80 15.60
CA GLU A 145 -5.10 -7.13 16.83
C GLU A 145 -4.02 -6.10 17.19
N GLY A 146 -4.27 -4.80 16.92
CA GLY A 146 -3.31 -3.72 17.15
C GLY A 146 -2.16 -3.65 16.14
N LYS A 147 -2.18 -4.45 15.07
CA LYS A 147 -1.23 -4.39 13.95
C LYS A 147 -1.91 -3.88 12.70
N LYS A 148 -1.27 -2.94 12.01
CA LYS A 148 -1.71 -2.46 10.70
C LYS A 148 -1.24 -3.44 9.61
N ILE A 149 -2.17 -3.93 8.81
CA ILE A 149 -1.96 -4.91 7.73
C ILE A 149 -2.40 -4.28 6.41
N LEU A 150 -1.50 -4.23 5.43
CA LEU A 150 -1.78 -3.90 4.05
C LEU A 150 -2.43 -5.10 3.35
N VAL A 151 -3.69 -4.95 3.00
CA VAL A 151 -4.45 -5.94 2.23
C VAL A 151 -4.47 -5.55 0.76
N ILE A 152 -3.99 -6.43 -0.11
CA ILE A 152 -3.93 -6.25 -1.56
C ILE A 152 -5.04 -7.08 -2.22
N ASN A 153 -5.81 -6.46 -3.13
CA ASN A 153 -6.88 -7.14 -3.83
C ASN A 153 -6.34 -7.92 -5.04
N ASN A 154 -6.52 -9.24 -5.06
CA ASN A 154 -6.17 -10.07 -6.22
C ASN A 154 -7.19 -9.93 -7.37
N LEU A 155 -8.41 -9.48 -7.09
CA LEU A 155 -9.44 -9.30 -8.11
C LEU A 155 -9.35 -7.95 -8.84
N PHE A 156 -8.56 -7.00 -8.32
CA PHE A 156 -8.43 -5.68 -8.94
C PHE A 156 -7.89 -5.78 -10.37
N PRO A 157 -8.47 -5.08 -11.37
CA PRO A 157 -8.06 -5.19 -12.77
C PRO A 157 -6.56 -4.97 -13.00
N GLY A 158 -5.95 -4.02 -12.29
CA GLY A 158 -4.50 -3.79 -12.36
C GLY A 158 -3.67 -4.93 -11.79
N PHE A 159 -4.14 -5.64 -10.76
CA PHE A 159 -3.47 -6.82 -10.22
C PHE A 159 -3.53 -7.98 -11.21
N LYS A 160 -4.71 -8.23 -11.80
CA LYS A 160 -4.94 -9.24 -12.84
C LYS A 160 -4.06 -8.98 -14.07
N ALA A 161 -4.04 -7.75 -14.56
CA ALA A 161 -3.24 -7.35 -15.73
C ALA A 161 -1.73 -7.49 -15.48
N ALA A 162 -1.25 -7.04 -14.30
CA ALA A 162 0.15 -7.15 -13.92
C ALA A 162 0.53 -8.55 -13.40
N LYS A 163 -0.42 -9.46 -13.24
CA LYS A 163 -0.26 -10.79 -12.62
C LYS A 163 0.45 -10.74 -11.25
N GLY A 164 0.20 -9.69 -10.47
CA GLY A 164 0.86 -9.46 -9.19
C GLY A 164 2.38 -9.26 -9.29
N HIS A 165 2.88 -8.67 -10.38
CA HIS A 165 4.30 -8.36 -10.55
C HIS A 165 4.84 -7.48 -9.41
N THR A 166 6.12 -7.66 -9.05
CA THR A 166 6.75 -6.99 -7.90
C THR A 166 6.65 -5.47 -7.96
N LEU A 167 6.82 -4.86 -9.13
CA LEU A 167 6.70 -3.40 -9.28
C LEU A 167 5.29 -2.90 -8.93
N TYR A 168 4.24 -3.61 -9.37
CA TYR A 168 2.87 -3.28 -9.01
C TYR A 168 2.66 -3.35 -7.49
N LEU A 169 3.23 -4.35 -6.83
CA LEU A 169 3.12 -4.53 -5.38
C LEU A 169 3.84 -3.40 -4.62
N ILE A 170 5.05 -3.02 -5.07
CA ILE A 170 5.83 -1.93 -4.48
C ILE A 170 5.14 -0.58 -4.67
N GLU A 171 4.62 -0.31 -5.87
CA GLU A 171 3.83 0.88 -6.16
C GLU A 171 2.57 0.94 -5.27
N THR A 172 1.87 -0.18 -5.13
CA THR A 172 0.69 -0.29 -4.26
C THR A 172 1.03 0.02 -2.81
N ALA A 173 2.19 -0.44 -2.32
CA ALA A 173 2.67 -0.10 -1.00
C ALA A 173 3.04 1.38 -0.87
N ALA A 174 3.71 1.94 -1.87
CA ALA A 174 4.08 3.36 -1.89
C ALA A 174 2.85 4.27 -1.82
N ILE A 175 1.79 3.94 -2.57
CA ILE A 175 0.49 4.63 -2.53
C ILE A 175 -0.06 4.62 -1.10
N GLN A 176 -0.13 3.45 -0.46
CA GLN A 176 -0.77 3.32 0.85
C GLN A 176 0.07 3.92 1.98
N LEU A 177 1.40 3.84 1.89
CA LEU A 177 2.31 4.47 2.85
C LEU A 177 2.29 6.00 2.76
N SER A 178 2.05 6.55 1.57
CA SER A 178 2.01 8.01 1.34
C SER A 178 0.67 8.64 1.70
N LYS A 179 -0.40 7.86 1.87
CA LYS A 179 -1.69 8.39 2.31
C LYS A 179 -1.58 9.01 3.70
N PRO A 180 -2.18 10.18 3.95
CA PRO A 180 -2.25 10.74 5.30
C PRO A 180 -3.02 9.81 6.24
N ASP A 181 -2.67 9.83 7.52
CA ASP A 181 -3.53 9.19 8.53
C ASP A 181 -4.86 9.94 8.65
N LYS A 182 -5.91 9.29 9.20
CA LYS A 182 -7.28 9.84 9.22
C LYS A 182 -7.38 11.23 9.86
N ASP A 183 -6.49 11.54 10.80
CA ASP A 183 -6.46 12.80 11.55
C ASP A 183 -5.53 13.86 10.92
N GLU A 184 -4.75 13.50 9.90
CA GLU A 184 -3.85 14.39 9.20
C GLU A 184 -4.52 15.05 7.99
N LYS A 185 -4.58 16.38 7.99
CA LYS A 185 -4.98 17.14 6.81
C LYS A 185 -3.78 17.32 5.90
N ALA A 186 -3.64 16.44 4.91
CA ALA A 186 -2.70 16.61 3.79
C ALA A 186 -3.45 17.09 2.55
N THR A 187 -2.84 18.00 1.81
CA THR A 187 -3.33 18.41 0.48
C THR A 187 -3.04 17.33 -0.56
N VAL A 188 -3.72 17.39 -1.71
CA VAL A 188 -3.47 16.47 -2.83
C VAL A 188 -2.03 16.59 -3.34
N GLU A 189 -1.51 17.81 -3.41
CA GLU A 189 -0.13 18.10 -3.84
C GLU A 189 0.89 17.48 -2.88
N GLU A 190 0.71 17.66 -1.57
CA GLU A 190 1.59 17.05 -0.56
C GLU A 190 1.58 15.52 -0.62
N TYR A 191 0.43 14.91 -0.95
CA TYR A 191 0.31 13.47 -1.15
C TYR A 191 1.10 13.00 -2.38
N VAL A 192 0.96 13.69 -3.52
CA VAL A 192 1.66 13.34 -4.76
C VAL A 192 3.17 13.48 -4.57
N GLU A 193 3.63 14.59 -3.97
CA GLU A 193 5.06 14.77 -3.67
C GLU A 193 5.62 13.68 -2.75
N SER A 194 4.84 13.29 -1.73
CA SER A 194 5.23 12.21 -0.83
C SER A 194 5.32 10.88 -1.55
N PHE A 195 4.35 10.59 -2.42
CA PHE A 195 4.33 9.39 -3.24
C PHE A 195 5.51 9.36 -4.21
N ASP A 196 5.74 10.42 -4.97
CA ASP A 196 6.83 10.50 -5.95
C ASP A 196 8.18 10.35 -5.26
N SER A 197 8.42 11.08 -4.17
CA SER A 197 9.66 10.95 -3.39
C SER A 197 9.89 9.52 -2.91
N LEU A 198 8.85 8.85 -2.41
CA LEU A 198 8.96 7.49 -1.87
C LEU A 198 9.10 6.44 -2.97
N TYR A 199 8.34 6.56 -4.04
CA TYR A 199 8.37 5.61 -5.14
C TYR A 199 9.63 5.76 -5.98
N SER A 200 10.11 6.98 -6.26
CA SER A 200 11.41 7.21 -6.90
C SER A 200 12.55 6.62 -6.08
N PHE A 201 12.51 6.75 -4.75
CA PHE A 201 13.48 6.09 -3.87
C PHE A 201 13.43 4.57 -4.00
N PHE A 202 12.23 3.97 -4.00
CA PHE A 202 12.07 2.53 -4.19
C PHE A 202 12.61 2.04 -5.53
N CYS A 203 12.33 2.76 -6.61
CA CYS A 203 12.81 2.40 -7.95
C CYS A 203 14.34 2.50 -8.06
N THR A 204 14.95 3.54 -7.50
CA THR A 204 16.41 3.74 -7.54
C THR A 204 17.19 2.71 -6.72
N HIS A 205 16.64 2.26 -5.58
CA HIS A 205 17.30 1.34 -4.67
C HIS A 205 16.82 -0.11 -4.80
N LEU A 206 15.94 -0.40 -5.77
CA LEU A 206 15.31 -1.70 -5.94
C LEU A 206 16.33 -2.83 -6.08
N ASP A 207 17.34 -2.64 -6.93
CA ASP A 207 18.31 -3.70 -7.23
C ASP A 207 19.28 -3.92 -6.07
N SER A 208 19.67 -2.86 -5.37
CA SER A 208 20.44 -2.95 -4.12
C SER A 208 19.70 -3.75 -3.02
N ALA A 209 18.39 -3.51 -2.89
CA ALA A 209 17.55 -4.26 -1.94
C ALA A 209 17.44 -5.75 -2.32
N LYS A 210 17.28 -6.06 -3.62
CA LYS A 210 17.27 -7.45 -4.12
C LYS A 210 18.57 -8.18 -3.82
N GLU A 211 19.72 -7.56 -4.10
CA GLU A 211 21.03 -8.15 -3.82
C GLU A 211 21.21 -8.46 -2.33
N THR A 212 20.77 -7.54 -1.47
CA THR A 212 20.85 -7.70 -0.01
C THR A 212 20.02 -8.89 0.47
N LEU A 213 18.81 -9.06 -0.04
CA LEU A 213 17.96 -10.21 0.29
C LEU A 213 18.53 -11.53 -0.23
N GLN A 214 19.08 -11.54 -1.45
CA GLN A 214 19.73 -12.74 -2.00
C GLN A 214 20.91 -13.19 -1.14
N LYS A 215 21.78 -12.25 -0.72
CA LYS A 215 22.92 -12.53 0.17
C LYS A 215 22.48 -13.10 1.53
N ARG A 216 21.35 -12.65 2.07
CA ARG A 216 20.80 -13.23 3.32
C ARG A 216 20.26 -14.64 3.11
N LYS A 217 19.55 -14.88 2.01
CA LYS A 217 18.99 -16.22 1.69
C LYS A 217 20.09 -17.25 1.44
N THR A 218 21.23 -16.88 0.85
CA THR A 218 22.37 -17.78 0.69
C THR A 218 23.10 -18.06 2.00
N LYS A 219 23.26 -17.05 2.87
CA LYS A 219 23.91 -17.21 4.18
C LYS A 219 23.13 -18.09 5.16
N ILE A 220 21.80 -18.17 5.04
CA ILE A 220 20.95 -19.02 5.89
C ILE A 220 20.98 -20.49 5.44
N LYS A 221 21.34 -20.76 4.17
CA LYS A 221 21.40 -22.11 3.59
C LYS A 221 22.76 -22.79 3.71
N ALA A 222 23.79 -22.05 4.14
CA ALA A 222 25.15 -22.55 4.39
C ALA A 222 25.31 -22.86 5.88
#